data_AF-A0A7Z0UZ94-F1
#
_entry.id   AF-A0A7Z0UZ94-F1
#
_cell.length_a   1.000
_cell.length_b   1.000
_cell.length_c   1.000
_cell.angle_alpha   90.00
_cell.angle_beta   90.00
_cell.angle_gamma   90.00
#
_symmetry.space_group_name_H-M   'P 1'
#
loop_
_entity.id
_entity.type
_entity.pdbx_description
1 polymer ?
#
loop_
_entity_poly.entity_id
_entity_poly.type
_entity_poly.pdbx_seq_one_letter_code
_entity_poly.pdbx_strand_id
1 'polypeptide(L)'
;MQWNYLSHRQLQDKISCVGTKKDCAAHVAKYDEISRQQDEQLKNTCSSNPNSTSCHLMIQDALEYVGKNRNHYGKASDIKTSTQNVLSVANSSGYHTINTLDERANYFGAMYGYTEQPWFRVAESESRSFLSLKGADKSFYSDWIAEAGGVIMRNGRSEFQYIYNNHVGQSNSWSYGRLVNEQHDRELQAVHERHYNSWKKASKFFVDSAIKLRRRSKSGDFLNPDHRVDVGCEGMKEVKECQ
;
A
#
# COMPACT_ATOMS: atom_id res chain seq x y z
N MET A 1 26.96 -9.33 -7.18
CA MET A 1 26.48 -8.59 -5.99
C MET A 1 25.00 -8.87 -5.87
N GLN A 2 24.54 -9.31 -4.69
CA GLN A 2 23.13 -9.57 -4.43
C GLN A 2 22.53 -8.28 -3.86
N TRP A 3 21.60 -7.70 -4.60
CA TRP A 3 20.98 -6.39 -4.38
C TRP A 3 19.94 -6.52 -3.29
N ASN A 4 20.02 -5.69 -2.25
CA ASN A 4 18.98 -5.56 -1.25
C ASN A 4 19.08 -4.13 -0.72
N TYR A 5 18.06 -3.28 -0.92
CA TYR A 5 17.77 -2.23 0.07
C TYR A 5 17.89 -2.85 1.45
N LEU A 6 18.52 -2.18 2.43
CA LEU A 6 18.88 -2.76 3.74
C LEU A 6 17.98 -3.95 4.09
N SER A 7 18.49 -5.16 3.83
CA SER A 7 17.70 -6.39 3.99
C SER A 7 17.13 -6.44 5.40
N HIS A 8 16.06 -7.20 5.63
CA HIS A 8 15.51 -7.37 6.98
C HIS A 8 16.60 -7.67 8.03
N ARG A 9 17.65 -8.41 7.63
CA ARG A 9 18.84 -8.68 8.45
C ARG A 9 19.76 -7.47 8.65
N GLN A 10 20.06 -6.69 7.62
CA GLN A 10 20.83 -5.45 7.77
C GLN A 10 20.08 -4.39 8.58
N LEU A 11 18.75 -4.38 8.49
CA LEU A 11 17.86 -3.58 9.32
C LEU A 11 17.89 -4.02 10.78
N GLN A 12 17.83 -5.33 11.05
CA GLN A 12 18.04 -5.89 12.39
C GLN A 12 19.43 -5.53 12.92
N ASP A 13 20.46 -5.64 12.09
CA ASP A 13 21.84 -5.29 12.47
C ASP A 13 21.95 -3.79 12.79
N LYS A 14 21.31 -2.91 12.01
CA LYS A 14 21.28 -1.46 12.26
C LYS A 14 20.70 -1.11 13.63
N ILE A 15 19.63 -1.80 14.06
CA ILE A 15 19.00 -1.56 15.37
C ILE A 15 19.69 -2.32 16.51
N SER A 16 20.41 -3.41 16.22
CA SER A 16 21.21 -4.12 17.21
C SER A 16 22.57 -3.43 17.35
N CYS A 17 22.63 -2.40 18.18
CA CYS A 17 23.93 -1.89 18.63
C CYS A 17 24.36 -2.56 19.93
N VAL A 18 25.62 -3.01 19.98
CA VAL A 18 26.31 -3.42 21.20
C VAL A 18 27.58 -2.56 21.31
N GLY A 19 27.73 -1.79 22.39
CA GLY A 19 28.89 -0.90 22.58
C GLY A 19 28.55 0.44 23.23
N THR A 20 29.43 1.43 23.06
CA THR A 20 29.20 2.80 23.58
C THR A 20 28.22 3.58 22.70
N LYS A 21 27.66 4.69 23.21
CA LYS A 21 26.80 5.58 22.41
C LYS A 21 27.46 6.05 21.11
N LYS A 22 28.78 6.23 21.11
CA LYS A 22 29.54 6.65 19.91
C LYS A 22 29.63 5.51 18.89
N ASP A 23 29.82 4.27 19.35
CA ASP A 23 29.86 3.09 18.50
C ASP A 23 28.50 2.86 17.85
N CYS A 24 27.41 3.05 18.62
CA CYS A 24 26.05 2.98 18.08
C CYS A 24 25.76 4.05 17.05
N ALA A 25 26.21 5.29 17.27
CA ALA A 25 26.02 6.36 16.30
C ALA A 25 26.78 6.09 14.99
N ALA A 26 28.03 5.61 15.07
CA ALA A 26 28.82 5.25 13.89
C ALA A 26 28.24 4.04 13.14
N HIS A 27 27.71 3.06 13.89
CA HIS A 27 27.05 1.88 13.33
C HIS A 27 25.77 2.24 12.57
N VAL A 28 24.92 3.08 13.16
CA VAL A 28 23.71 3.60 12.50
C VAL A 28 24.08 4.42 11.26
N ALA A 29 25.05 5.33 11.37
CA ALA A 29 25.49 6.17 10.26
C ALA A 29 26.01 5.37 9.05
N LYS A 30 26.67 4.23 9.28
CA LYS A 30 27.08 3.32 8.21
C LYS A 30 25.89 2.80 7.40
N TYR A 31 24.82 2.41 8.08
CA TYR A 31 23.63 1.89 7.40
C TYR A 31 22.80 3.02 6.75
N ASP A 32 22.78 4.22 7.33
CA ASP A 32 22.20 5.41 6.70
C ASP A 32 22.89 5.72 5.37
N GLU A 33 24.22 5.64 5.33
CA GLU A 33 25.00 5.86 4.11
C GLU A 33 24.73 4.78 3.05
N ILE A 34 24.60 3.51 3.46
CA ILE A 34 24.21 2.41 2.54
C ILE A 34 22.81 2.69 1.96
N SER A 35 21.84 3.08 2.78
CA SER A 35 20.50 3.42 2.32
C SER A 35 20.52 4.59 1.33
N ARG A 36 21.31 5.64 1.60
CA ARG A 36 21.48 6.79 0.69
C ARG A 36 22.05 6.38 -0.68
N GLN A 37 23.09 5.55 -0.69
CA GLN A 37 23.68 5.05 -1.94
C GLN A 37 22.68 4.21 -2.76
N GLN A 38 21.84 3.43 -2.09
CA GLN A 38 20.79 2.64 -2.72
C GLN A 38 19.66 3.50 -3.30
N ASP A 39 19.27 4.57 -2.60
CA ASP A 39 18.34 5.58 -3.12
C ASP A 39 18.87 6.25 -4.40
N GLU A 40 20.15 6.63 -4.42
CA GLU A 40 20.80 7.23 -5.59
C GLU A 40 20.87 6.27 -6.77
N GLN A 41 21.23 5.02 -6.50
CA GLN A 41 21.29 4.00 -7.54
C GLN A 41 19.90 3.68 -8.10
N LEU A 42 18.87 3.64 -7.25
CA LEU A 42 17.47 3.45 -7.68
C LEU A 42 17.07 4.56 -8.65
N LYS A 43 17.31 5.83 -8.27
CA LYS A 43 17.01 6.98 -9.12
C LYS A 43 17.72 6.89 -10.47
N ASN A 44 19.03 6.62 -10.47
CA ASN A 44 19.82 6.55 -11.71
C ASN A 44 19.38 5.42 -12.63
N THR A 45 19.15 4.22 -12.06
CA THR A 45 18.74 3.03 -12.81
C THR A 45 17.36 3.21 -13.43
N CYS A 46 16.39 3.65 -12.63
CA CYS A 46 15.01 3.84 -13.08
C CYS A 46 14.79 5.07 -13.95
N SER A 47 15.67 6.07 -13.89
CA SER A 47 15.63 7.21 -14.83
C SER A 47 16.22 6.82 -16.19
N SER A 48 17.24 5.96 -16.21
CA SER A 48 17.90 5.53 -17.44
C SER A 48 17.11 4.47 -18.21
N ASN A 49 16.57 3.47 -17.51
CA ASN A 49 15.76 2.42 -18.12
C ASN A 49 14.63 1.97 -17.16
N PRO A 50 13.48 2.67 -17.17
CA PRO A 50 12.39 2.39 -16.23
C PRO A 50 11.77 1.01 -16.41
N ASN A 51 11.81 0.45 -17.63
CA ASN A 51 11.24 -0.87 -17.94
C ASN A 51 12.24 -2.01 -17.72
N SER A 52 13.44 -1.72 -17.19
CA SER A 52 14.43 -2.77 -16.90
C SER A 52 14.00 -3.62 -15.72
N THR A 53 14.32 -4.92 -15.77
CA THR A 53 14.17 -5.82 -14.62
C THR A 53 14.91 -5.30 -13.39
N SER A 54 16.07 -4.66 -13.57
CA SER A 54 16.81 -4.03 -12.48
C SER A 54 16.02 -2.92 -11.80
N CYS A 55 15.40 -2.00 -12.56
CA CYS A 55 14.56 -0.96 -11.97
C CYS A 55 13.37 -1.58 -11.21
N HIS A 56 12.69 -2.57 -11.79
CA HIS A 56 11.58 -3.26 -11.14
C HIS A 56 11.99 -3.88 -9.79
N LEU A 57 13.04 -4.70 -9.78
CA LEU A 57 13.55 -5.33 -8.55
C LEU A 57 13.94 -4.29 -7.49
N MET A 58 14.61 -3.21 -7.91
CA MET A 58 15.01 -2.15 -6.98
C MET A 58 13.81 -1.41 -6.38
N ILE A 59 12.76 -1.16 -7.16
CA ILE A 59 11.52 -0.55 -6.64
C ILE A 59 10.83 -1.50 -5.66
N GLN A 60 10.75 -2.80 -5.97
CA GLN A 60 10.15 -3.81 -5.09
C GLN A 60 10.84 -3.83 -3.73
N ASP A 61 12.17 -3.98 -3.71
CA ASP A 61 12.96 -4.04 -2.49
C ASP A 61 12.80 -2.74 -1.67
N ALA A 62 12.83 -1.60 -2.36
CA ALA A 62 12.73 -0.31 -1.72
C ALA A 62 11.34 -0.06 -1.11
N LEU A 63 10.27 -0.42 -1.83
CA LEU A 63 8.91 -0.32 -1.32
C LEU A 63 8.66 -1.29 -0.18
N GLU A 64 9.23 -2.50 -0.20
CA GLU A 64 9.17 -3.41 0.95
C GLU A 64 9.83 -2.78 2.18
N TYR A 65 11.01 -2.16 1.99
CA TYR A 65 11.73 -1.45 3.04
C TYR A 65 10.91 -0.29 3.65
N VAL A 66 10.37 0.61 2.82
CA VAL A 66 9.67 1.81 3.31
C VAL A 66 8.19 1.58 3.67
N GLY A 67 7.56 0.53 3.11
CA GLY A 67 6.15 0.22 3.30
C GLY A 67 5.91 -0.82 4.39
N LYS A 68 6.32 -2.07 4.14
CA LYS A 68 6.09 -3.21 5.05
C LYS A 68 6.84 -3.05 6.37
N ASN A 69 8.10 -2.63 6.29
CA ASN A 69 9.00 -2.56 7.44
C ASN A 69 8.90 -1.23 8.20
N ARG A 70 8.05 -0.28 7.75
CA ARG A 70 7.88 1.05 8.35
C ARG A 70 7.67 1.01 9.86
N ASN A 71 6.77 0.14 10.34
CA ASN A 71 6.40 0.07 11.76
C ASN A 71 7.48 -0.58 12.63
N HIS A 72 8.40 -1.37 12.04
CA HIS A 72 9.47 -2.05 12.78
C HIS A 72 10.68 -1.16 13.03
N TYR A 73 10.90 -0.15 12.19
CA TYR A 73 12.12 0.69 12.23
C TYR A 73 11.82 2.20 12.28
N GLY A 74 10.54 2.58 12.36
CA GLY A 74 9.95 3.89 12.09
C GLY A 74 10.28 5.08 13.00
N LYS A 75 11.48 5.15 13.59
CA LYS A 75 12.00 6.37 14.24
C LYS A 75 13.33 6.84 13.68
N ALA A 76 13.90 6.13 12.70
CA ALA A 76 15.16 6.52 12.09
C ALA A 76 14.92 7.54 10.96
N SER A 77 15.71 8.62 10.95
CA SER A 77 15.55 9.75 10.02
C SER A 77 15.74 9.37 8.55
N ASP A 78 16.50 8.32 8.28
CA ASP A 78 16.75 7.77 6.94
C ASP A 78 15.46 7.22 6.30
N ILE A 79 14.58 6.57 7.07
CA ILE A 79 13.35 5.99 6.53
C ILE A 79 12.46 7.07 5.92
N LYS A 80 12.39 8.25 6.53
CA LYS A 80 11.60 9.36 5.99
C LYS A 80 12.14 9.83 4.64
N THR A 81 13.45 10.03 4.55
CA THR A 81 14.14 10.46 3.32
C THR A 81 14.05 9.39 2.23
N SER A 82 14.29 8.12 2.57
CA SER A 82 14.18 7.01 1.64
C SER A 82 12.73 6.83 1.18
N THR A 83 11.74 6.96 2.06
CA THR A 83 10.30 6.95 1.67
C THR A 83 10.02 8.00 0.60
N GLN A 84 10.50 9.23 0.77
CA GLN A 84 10.37 10.28 -0.24
C GLN A 84 11.02 9.92 -1.57
N ASN A 85 12.26 9.40 -1.52
CA ASN A 85 13.03 9.04 -2.71
C ASN A 85 12.39 7.89 -3.50
N VAL A 86 12.00 6.83 -2.79
CA VAL A 86 11.34 5.66 -3.37
C VAL A 86 10.00 6.04 -3.97
N LEU A 87 9.18 6.81 -3.23
CA LEU A 87 7.89 7.28 -3.74
C LEU A 87 8.05 8.24 -4.93
N SER A 88 9.12 9.03 -5.00
CA SER A 88 9.39 9.89 -6.17
C SER A 88 9.59 9.03 -7.43
N VAL A 89 10.38 7.96 -7.34
CA VAL A 89 10.61 7.04 -8.46
C VAL A 89 9.34 6.24 -8.77
N ALA A 90 8.69 5.67 -7.75
CA ALA A 90 7.47 4.89 -7.89
C ALA A 90 6.31 5.70 -8.50
N ASN A 91 6.13 6.96 -8.12
CA ASN A 91 5.07 7.81 -8.69
C ASN A 91 5.42 8.36 -10.08
N SER A 92 6.69 8.37 -10.48
CA SER A 92 7.11 8.85 -11.80
C SER A 92 7.28 7.71 -12.80
N SER A 93 8.47 7.12 -12.84
CA SER A 93 8.87 6.14 -13.85
C SER A 93 8.58 4.69 -13.42
N GLY A 94 8.45 4.43 -12.13
CA GLY A 94 8.29 3.12 -11.53
C GLY A 94 6.86 2.62 -11.37
N TYR A 95 5.83 3.43 -11.63
CA TYR A 95 4.45 3.10 -11.23
C TYR A 95 3.95 1.78 -11.83
N HIS A 96 4.37 1.49 -13.06
CA HIS A 96 4.00 0.29 -13.79
C HIS A 96 4.54 -1.00 -13.17
N THR A 97 5.53 -0.91 -12.28
CA THR A 97 6.14 -2.05 -11.59
C THR A 97 5.36 -2.48 -10.34
N ILE A 98 4.27 -1.80 -10.00
CA ILE A 98 3.44 -2.05 -8.81
C ILE A 98 2.21 -2.88 -9.23
N ASN A 99 2.43 -4.13 -9.58
CA ASN A 99 1.43 -4.97 -10.25
C ASN A 99 0.94 -6.16 -9.39
N THR A 100 1.69 -6.60 -8.39
CA THR A 100 1.31 -7.66 -7.44
C THR A 100 0.61 -7.10 -6.21
N LEU A 101 -0.07 -7.96 -5.46
CA LEU A 101 -0.77 -7.59 -4.24
C LEU A 101 0.20 -7.06 -3.17
N ASP A 102 1.36 -7.71 -3.01
CA ASP A 102 2.38 -7.31 -2.05
C ASP A 102 3.02 -5.96 -2.42
N GLU A 103 3.32 -5.74 -3.70
CA GLU A 103 3.83 -4.44 -4.18
C GLU A 103 2.83 -3.31 -3.94
N ARG A 104 1.54 -3.54 -4.23
CA ARG A 104 0.48 -2.55 -3.96
C ARG A 104 0.37 -2.26 -2.47
N ALA A 105 0.37 -3.29 -1.63
CA ALA A 105 0.37 -3.13 -0.18
C ALA A 105 1.56 -2.31 0.32
N ASN A 106 2.76 -2.59 -0.20
CA ASN A 106 3.98 -1.87 0.15
C ASN A 106 3.93 -0.40 -0.31
N TYR A 107 3.45 -0.15 -1.52
CA TYR A 107 3.23 1.21 -2.03
C TYR A 107 2.23 1.98 -1.18
N PHE A 108 1.09 1.38 -0.84
CA PHE A 108 0.09 2.02 0.04
C PHE A 108 0.66 2.30 1.43
N GLY A 109 1.42 1.36 2.01
CA GLY A 109 2.07 1.58 3.31
C GLY A 109 3.09 2.72 3.29
N ALA A 110 3.84 2.85 2.20
CA ALA A 110 4.78 3.95 1.98
C ALA A 110 4.05 5.29 1.80
N MET A 111 3.01 5.32 0.96
CA MET A 111 2.17 6.49 0.74
C MET A 111 1.49 6.96 2.03
N TYR A 112 0.99 6.04 2.87
CA TYR A 112 0.45 6.40 4.18
C TYR A 112 1.53 6.96 5.10
N GLY A 113 2.71 6.32 5.15
CA GLY A 113 3.84 6.81 5.95
C GLY A 113 4.31 8.20 5.55
N TYR A 114 4.07 8.62 4.31
CA TYR A 114 4.45 9.92 3.79
C TYR A 114 3.35 10.98 3.87
N THR A 115 2.11 10.61 3.52
CA THR A 115 0.99 11.55 3.35
C THR A 115 0.03 11.58 4.53
N GLU A 116 0.12 10.57 5.41
CA GLU A 116 -0.78 10.34 6.55
C GLU A 116 -2.27 10.18 6.18
N GLN A 117 -2.59 9.99 4.89
CA GLN A 117 -3.97 9.87 4.43
C GLN A 117 -4.58 8.51 4.76
N PRO A 118 -5.66 8.44 5.56
CA PRO A 118 -6.26 7.19 6.04
C PRO A 118 -6.60 6.16 4.94
N TRP A 119 -6.96 6.62 3.74
CA TRP A 119 -7.28 5.72 2.62
C TRP A 119 -6.13 4.76 2.31
N PHE A 120 -4.89 5.24 2.29
CA PHE A 120 -3.72 4.39 2.03
C PHE A 120 -3.48 3.37 3.14
N ARG A 121 -3.75 3.71 4.41
CA ARG A 121 -3.64 2.76 5.53
C ARG A 121 -4.65 1.63 5.38
N VAL A 122 -5.89 1.96 5.03
CA VAL A 122 -6.94 0.94 4.82
C VAL A 122 -6.64 0.11 3.58
N ALA A 123 -6.22 0.74 2.48
CA ALA A 123 -5.82 0.03 1.26
C ALA A 123 -4.62 -0.90 1.48
N GLU A 124 -3.63 -0.50 2.28
CA GLU A 124 -2.53 -1.38 2.72
C GLU A 124 -3.08 -2.56 3.53
N SER A 125 -3.88 -2.27 4.57
CA SER A 125 -4.45 -3.30 5.45
C SER A 125 -5.25 -4.32 4.65
N GLU A 126 -6.09 -3.86 3.73
CA GLU A 126 -6.86 -4.73 2.85
C GLU A 126 -5.93 -5.43 1.85
N SER A 127 -4.96 -4.78 1.22
CA SER A 127 -4.04 -5.51 0.34
C SER A 127 -3.28 -6.64 1.05
N ARG A 128 -2.94 -6.47 2.35
CA ARG A 128 -2.32 -7.52 3.18
C ARG A 128 -3.30 -8.51 3.79
N SER A 129 -4.53 -8.08 4.03
CA SER A 129 -5.46 -8.73 4.97
C SER A 129 -6.89 -8.82 4.46
N PHE A 130 -7.20 -8.49 3.20
CA PHE A 130 -8.54 -8.43 2.60
C PHE A 130 -9.14 -9.80 2.37
N LEU A 131 -9.15 -10.56 3.43
CA LEU A 131 -10.30 -10.86 4.26
C LEU A 131 -9.65 -11.70 5.36
N SER A 132 -9.61 -11.25 6.62
CA SER A 132 -9.02 -12.02 7.74
C SER A 132 -9.85 -13.26 8.09
N LEU A 133 -10.42 -13.92 7.09
CA LEU A 133 -10.90 -15.28 7.06
C LEU A 133 -9.70 -16.22 7.11
N LYS A 134 -8.95 -16.15 8.21
CA LYS A 134 -7.99 -17.19 8.54
C LYS A 134 -8.78 -18.51 8.57
N GLY A 135 -8.55 -19.39 7.60
CA GLY A 135 -9.15 -20.73 7.51
C GLY A 135 -10.14 -21.00 6.36
N ALA A 136 -10.50 -20.02 5.52
CA ALA A 136 -11.33 -20.27 4.33
C ALA A 136 -10.46 -20.43 3.07
N ASP A 137 -10.82 -21.35 2.17
CA ASP A 137 -10.20 -21.47 0.85
C ASP A 137 -10.31 -20.13 0.09
N LYS A 138 -9.16 -19.52 -0.16
CA LYS A 138 -9.04 -18.17 -0.73
C LYS A 138 -9.03 -18.15 -2.26
N SER A 139 -9.06 -19.33 -2.90
CA SER A 139 -8.89 -19.47 -4.35
C SER A 139 -9.99 -18.79 -5.16
N PHE A 140 -11.22 -18.72 -4.64
CA PHE A 140 -12.35 -18.22 -5.44
C PHE A 140 -12.34 -16.70 -5.68
N TYR A 141 -11.52 -15.94 -4.95
CA TYR A 141 -11.52 -14.46 -5.01
C TYR A 141 -10.16 -13.84 -5.29
N SER A 142 -9.10 -14.64 -5.52
CA SER A 142 -7.77 -14.12 -5.89
C SER A 142 -7.81 -13.32 -7.18
N ASP A 143 -8.54 -13.81 -8.18
CA ASP A 143 -8.64 -13.18 -9.50
C ASP A 143 -9.37 -11.84 -9.40
N TRP A 144 -10.41 -11.80 -8.58
CA TRP A 144 -11.12 -10.58 -8.27
C TRP A 144 -10.21 -9.54 -7.60
N ILE A 145 -9.43 -9.92 -6.58
CA ILE A 145 -8.50 -9.01 -5.90
C ILE A 145 -7.46 -8.47 -6.89
N ALA A 146 -6.88 -9.35 -7.70
CA ALA A 146 -5.86 -8.99 -8.66
C ALA A 146 -6.39 -7.97 -9.68
N GLU A 147 -7.57 -8.23 -10.25
CA GLU A 147 -8.22 -7.37 -11.25
C GLU A 147 -8.71 -6.06 -10.64
N ALA A 148 -9.47 -6.11 -9.54
CA ALA A 148 -10.00 -4.93 -8.87
C ALA A 148 -8.87 -3.99 -8.41
N GLY A 149 -7.81 -4.54 -7.80
CA GLY A 149 -6.64 -3.75 -7.43
C GLY A 149 -5.90 -3.18 -8.65
N GLY A 150 -5.94 -3.85 -9.81
CA GLY A 150 -5.37 -3.34 -11.05
C GLY A 150 -6.13 -2.10 -11.55
N VAL A 151 -7.47 -2.14 -11.48
CA VAL A 151 -8.33 -0.98 -11.78
C VAL A 151 -8.07 0.16 -10.80
N ILE A 152 -8.01 -0.13 -9.49
CA ILE A 152 -7.72 0.86 -8.45
C ILE A 152 -6.38 1.56 -8.71
N MET A 153 -5.33 0.80 -8.99
CA MET A 153 -4.01 1.37 -9.28
C MET A 153 -4.04 2.19 -10.56
N ARG A 154 -4.67 1.72 -11.64
CA ARG A 154 -4.70 2.46 -12.89
C ARG A 154 -5.51 3.76 -12.76
N ASN A 155 -6.72 3.69 -12.23
CA ASN A 155 -7.66 4.81 -12.17
C ASN A 155 -7.30 5.78 -11.03
N GLY A 156 -6.63 5.30 -9.98
CA GLY A 156 -6.14 6.13 -8.87
C GLY A 156 -4.80 6.84 -9.13
N ARG A 157 -4.08 6.51 -10.21
CA ARG A 157 -2.70 7.00 -10.45
C ARG A 157 -2.55 8.52 -10.32
N SER A 158 -3.42 9.30 -10.97
CA SER A 158 -3.33 10.77 -10.94
C SER A 158 -3.60 11.33 -9.55
N GLU A 159 -4.58 10.77 -8.83
CA GLU A 159 -4.91 11.15 -7.47
C GLU A 159 -3.78 10.82 -6.49
N PHE A 160 -3.14 9.66 -6.65
CA PHE A 160 -2.00 9.27 -5.82
C PHE A 160 -0.78 10.16 -6.07
N GLN A 161 -0.52 10.52 -7.33
CA GLN A 161 0.52 11.50 -7.67
C GLN A 161 0.20 12.90 -7.14
N TYR A 162 -1.07 13.32 -7.22
CA TYR A 162 -1.52 14.61 -6.69
C TYR A 162 -1.29 14.69 -5.19
N ILE A 163 -1.78 13.70 -4.42
CA ILE A 163 -1.67 13.72 -2.97
C ILE A 163 -0.22 13.54 -2.52
N TYR A 164 0.61 12.76 -3.22
CA TYR A 164 2.04 12.70 -2.99
C TYR A 164 2.68 14.10 -3.00
N ASN A 165 2.39 14.90 -4.03
CA ASN A 165 2.95 16.24 -4.19
C ASN A 165 2.30 17.30 -3.28
N ASN A 166 1.04 17.10 -2.86
CA ASN A 166 0.21 18.15 -2.25
C ASN A 166 -0.34 17.78 -0.87
N HIS A 167 0.14 16.72 -0.20
CA HIS A 167 -0.39 16.23 1.07
C HIS A 167 -0.33 17.25 2.23
N VAL A 168 0.60 18.20 2.20
CA VAL A 168 0.77 19.19 3.28
C VAL A 168 -0.49 20.05 3.40
N GLY A 169 -1.15 19.98 4.56
CA GLY A 169 -2.40 20.71 4.82
C GLY A 169 -3.65 20.06 4.23
N GLN A 170 -3.55 18.89 3.61
CA GLN A 170 -4.72 18.15 3.11
C GLN A 170 -5.48 17.54 4.26
N SER A 171 -6.79 17.81 4.30
CA SER A 171 -7.66 17.19 5.27
C SER A 171 -7.85 15.71 4.98
N ASN A 172 -8.19 14.96 6.02
CA ASN A 172 -8.60 13.57 5.93
C ASN A 172 -9.83 13.36 5.01
N SER A 173 -10.60 14.41 4.70
CA SER A 173 -11.73 14.36 3.76
C SER A 173 -11.30 13.94 2.35
N TRP A 174 -10.02 14.14 1.96
CA TRP A 174 -9.51 13.60 0.70
C TRP A 174 -9.65 12.07 0.65
N SER A 175 -9.39 11.38 1.77
CA SER A 175 -9.51 9.92 1.86
C SER A 175 -10.94 9.44 1.67
N TYR A 176 -11.93 10.17 2.19
CA TYR A 176 -13.34 9.88 1.96
C TYR A 176 -13.73 10.09 0.48
N GLY A 177 -13.38 11.24 -0.09
CA GLY A 177 -13.63 11.53 -1.50
C GLY A 177 -13.00 10.47 -2.43
N ARG A 178 -11.77 10.05 -2.13
CA ARG A 178 -11.10 8.97 -2.85
C ARG A 178 -11.87 7.65 -2.76
N LEU A 179 -12.30 7.26 -1.56
CA LEU A 179 -13.08 6.02 -1.34
C LEU A 179 -14.40 6.06 -2.10
N VAL A 180 -15.17 7.14 -1.99
CA VAL A 180 -16.47 7.27 -2.67
C VAL A 180 -16.28 7.19 -4.18
N ASN A 181 -15.35 7.97 -4.74
CA ASN A 181 -15.07 7.98 -6.18
C ASN A 181 -14.56 6.62 -6.67
N GLU A 182 -13.75 5.91 -5.88
CA GLU A 182 -13.32 4.55 -6.18
C GLU A 182 -14.49 3.59 -6.26
N GLN A 183 -15.30 3.51 -5.21
CA GLN A 183 -16.34 2.49 -5.12
C GLN A 183 -17.46 2.70 -6.14
N HIS A 184 -17.65 3.94 -6.62
CA HIS A 184 -18.57 4.32 -7.68
C HIS A 184 -17.95 4.32 -9.08
N ASP A 185 -16.67 3.96 -9.22
CA ASP A 185 -16.05 3.83 -10.53
C ASP A 185 -16.71 2.72 -11.34
N ARG A 186 -17.11 3.04 -12.57
CA ARG A 186 -17.87 2.11 -13.42
C ARG A 186 -17.06 0.88 -13.80
N GLU A 187 -15.75 1.06 -14.01
CA GLU A 187 -14.88 -0.05 -14.37
C GLU A 187 -14.68 -0.99 -13.18
N LEU A 188 -14.43 -0.44 -11.99
CA LEU A 188 -14.32 -1.22 -10.77
C LEU A 188 -15.64 -1.96 -10.45
N GLN A 189 -16.78 -1.29 -10.61
CA GLN A 189 -18.10 -1.92 -10.46
C GLN A 189 -18.29 -3.11 -11.43
N ALA A 190 -17.90 -2.96 -12.69
CA ALA A 190 -17.99 -4.06 -13.67
C ALA A 190 -17.12 -5.27 -13.28
N VAL A 191 -15.97 -5.03 -12.65
CA VAL A 191 -15.13 -6.11 -12.08
C VAL A 191 -15.85 -6.78 -10.91
N HIS A 192 -16.41 -6.02 -9.97
CA HIS A 192 -17.18 -6.56 -8.85
C HIS A 192 -18.34 -7.43 -9.34
N GLU A 193 -19.14 -6.96 -10.29
CA GLU A 193 -20.28 -7.69 -10.85
C GLU A 193 -19.85 -8.97 -11.56
N ARG A 194 -18.82 -8.91 -12.40
CA ARG A 194 -18.32 -10.07 -13.15
C ARG A 194 -17.88 -11.20 -12.23
N HIS A 195 -17.03 -10.88 -11.25
CA HIS A 195 -16.51 -11.86 -10.31
C HIS A 195 -17.56 -12.34 -9.32
N TYR A 196 -18.34 -11.41 -8.74
CA TYR A 196 -19.42 -11.81 -7.85
C TYR A 196 -20.37 -12.76 -8.56
N ASN A 197 -20.78 -12.48 -9.79
CA ASN A 197 -21.71 -13.35 -10.53
C ASN A 197 -21.14 -14.74 -10.84
N SER A 198 -19.82 -14.86 -11.04
CA SER A 198 -19.15 -16.15 -11.26
C SER A 198 -19.00 -16.98 -9.97
N TRP A 199 -19.08 -16.35 -8.80
CA TRP A 199 -18.96 -17.05 -7.53
C TRP A 199 -20.14 -17.99 -7.24
N LYS A 200 -19.84 -19.09 -6.55
CA LYS A 200 -20.85 -20.01 -6.01
C LYS A 200 -21.75 -19.28 -5.02
N LYS A 201 -23.01 -19.73 -4.88
CA LYS A 201 -23.97 -19.14 -3.92
C LYS A 201 -23.43 -19.05 -2.49
N ALA A 202 -22.69 -20.07 -2.04
CA ALA A 202 -22.06 -20.06 -0.72
C ALA A 202 -21.03 -18.94 -0.55
N SER A 203 -20.20 -18.70 -1.57
CA SER A 203 -19.21 -17.61 -1.60
C SER A 203 -19.87 -16.23 -1.61
N LYS A 204 -20.92 -16.06 -2.43
CA LYS A 204 -21.74 -14.83 -2.45
C LYS A 204 -22.31 -14.52 -1.07
N PHE A 205 -23.01 -15.51 -0.48
CA PHE A 205 -23.59 -15.41 0.85
C PHE A 205 -22.53 -15.07 1.91
N PHE A 206 -21.34 -15.67 1.80
CA PHE A 206 -20.23 -15.40 2.69
C PHE A 206 -19.80 -13.93 2.65
N VAL A 207 -19.53 -13.40 1.45
CA VAL A 207 -19.04 -12.02 1.28
C VAL A 207 -20.09 -11.01 1.72
N ASP A 208 -21.36 -11.21 1.34
CA ASP A 208 -22.45 -10.34 1.78
C ASP A 208 -22.63 -10.35 3.29
N SER A 209 -22.47 -11.52 3.93
CA SER A 209 -22.53 -11.65 5.40
C SER A 209 -21.37 -10.95 6.08
N ALA A 210 -20.16 -11.01 5.51
CA ALA A 210 -19.00 -10.27 6.03
C ALA A 210 -19.24 -8.76 5.98
N ILE A 211 -19.85 -8.24 4.91
CA ILE A 211 -20.23 -6.83 4.78
C ILE A 211 -21.30 -6.45 5.79
N LYS A 212 -22.34 -7.27 5.96
CA LYS A 212 -23.38 -7.05 6.99
C LYS A 212 -22.77 -6.92 8.37
N LEU A 213 -21.86 -7.84 8.71
CA LEU A 213 -21.21 -7.90 10.02
C LEU A 213 -20.34 -6.66 10.27
N ARG A 214 -19.50 -6.30 9.30
CA ARG A 214 -18.65 -5.11 9.38
C ARG A 214 -19.52 -3.87 9.56
N ARG A 215 -20.48 -3.63 8.64
CA ARG A 215 -21.37 -2.45 8.67
C ARG A 215 -22.27 -2.37 9.90
N ARG A 216 -22.34 -3.42 10.72
CA ARG A 216 -23.33 -3.59 11.80
C ARG A 216 -24.77 -3.36 11.30
N SER A 217 -25.06 -3.79 10.07
CA SER A 217 -26.34 -3.57 9.38
C SER A 217 -27.09 -4.89 9.13
N LYS A 218 -28.42 -4.81 9.05
CA LYS A 218 -29.27 -5.94 8.63
C LYS A 218 -29.19 -6.20 7.12
N SER A 219 -28.75 -5.21 6.33
CA SER A 219 -28.51 -5.31 4.90
C SER A 219 -27.02 -5.16 4.59
N GLY A 220 -26.53 -5.98 3.67
CA GLY A 220 -25.17 -5.93 3.18
C GLY A 220 -25.17 -6.70 1.88
N ASP A 221 -24.68 -6.01 0.87
CA ASP A 221 -24.72 -6.39 -0.53
C ASP A 221 -23.40 -5.90 -1.09
N PHE A 222 -22.56 -6.85 -1.47
CA PHE A 222 -21.26 -6.59 -2.03
C PHE A 222 -21.32 -5.78 -3.32
N LEU A 223 -22.39 -5.90 -4.11
CA LEU A 223 -22.52 -5.17 -5.37
C LEU A 223 -22.97 -3.74 -5.19
N ASN A 224 -23.47 -3.35 -4.00
CA ASN A 224 -23.81 -1.97 -3.71
C ASN A 224 -22.55 -1.15 -3.34
N PRO A 225 -22.18 -0.12 -4.13
CA PRO A 225 -21.07 0.78 -3.84
C PRO A 225 -21.12 1.43 -2.46
N ASP A 226 -22.29 1.92 -2.03
CA ASP A 226 -22.45 2.59 -0.74
C ASP A 226 -22.14 1.65 0.43
N HIS A 227 -22.50 0.38 0.28
CA HIS A 227 -22.17 -0.63 1.29
C HIS A 227 -20.65 -0.84 1.40
N ARG A 228 -19.93 -0.79 0.28
CA ARG A 228 -18.46 -0.89 0.28
C ARG A 228 -17.80 0.38 0.82
N VAL A 229 -18.39 1.55 0.57
CA VAL A 229 -17.97 2.82 1.19
C VAL A 229 -18.09 2.73 2.71
N ASP A 230 -19.23 2.27 3.24
CA ASP A 230 -19.42 2.13 4.68
C ASP A 230 -18.38 1.20 5.33
N VAL A 231 -18.11 0.05 4.69
CA VAL A 231 -17.08 -0.89 5.16
C VAL A 231 -15.69 -0.24 5.14
N GLY A 232 -15.36 0.53 4.11
CA GLY A 232 -14.10 1.28 4.07
C GLY A 232 -14.02 2.35 5.16
N CYS A 233 -15.14 3.02 5.46
CA CYS A 233 -15.25 4.03 6.51
C CYS A 233 -15.04 3.48 7.92
N GLU A 234 -15.39 2.21 8.21
CA GLU A 234 -15.04 1.58 9.49
C GLU A 234 -13.54 1.57 9.76
N GLY A 235 -12.75 1.49 8.68
CA GLY A 235 -11.30 1.55 8.71
C GLY A 235 -10.74 2.97 8.84
N MET A 236 -11.56 4.03 8.71
CA MET A 236 -11.15 5.44 8.64
C MET A 236 -11.95 6.34 9.60
N LYS A 237 -12.14 5.91 10.85
CA LYS A 237 -12.96 6.64 11.85
C LYS A 237 -12.47 8.03 12.20
N GLU A 238 -11.22 8.34 11.89
CA GLU A 238 -10.63 9.68 12.00
C GLU A 238 -11.10 10.66 10.91
N VAL A 239 -11.78 10.18 9.87
CA VAL A 239 -12.38 10.99 8.81
C VAL A 239 -13.81 11.34 9.24
N LYS A 240 -14.13 12.63 9.30
CA LYS A 240 -15.42 13.12 9.83
C LYS A 240 -16.61 12.61 9.04
N GLU A 241 -16.46 12.48 7.72
CA GLU A 241 -17.48 12.00 6.79
C GLU A 241 -17.78 10.49 6.95
N CYS A 242 -16.94 9.76 7.69
CA CYS A 242 -17.12 8.35 8.00
C CYS A 242 -17.74 8.10 9.39
N GLN A 243 -18.15 9.15 10.11
CA GLN A 243 -18.79 9.09 11.43
C GLN A 243 -20.30 9.30 11.33
#